data_AF-A0A2S5TEC7-F1
#
_entry.id   AF-A0A2S5TEC7-F1
#
_cell.length_a   1.000
_cell.length_b   1.000
_cell.length_c   1.000
_cell.angle_alpha   90.00
_cell.angle_beta   90.00
_cell.angle_gamma   90.00
#
_symmetry.space_group_name_H-M   'P 1'
#
loop_
_entity.id
_entity.type
_entity.pdbx_description
1 polymer ?
#
loop_
_entity_poly.entity_id
_entity_poly.type
_entity_poly.pdbx_seq_one_letter_code
_entity_poly.pdbx_strand_id
1 'polypeptide(L)'
;MGSSFSRSPPNMLQGRCHFSARKRRSSDVCREESPPAPLTSFLRIESGYLIASEPGVRLSLYTDLSLRLLVYLGGNTDGKPVGTARISEQLRVSTHHLHKVAQGLRKLGYVETVSGRLGGLRLLTPMDQLRIGDVVEAMEGSGRLADCKRGPCSLNGACLLKSALDAAERGFLDELKKYTLADVVQGPTLVRLQRLLRAA
;
A
#
# COMPACT_ATOMS: atom_id res chain seq x y z
N MET A 1 62.42 10.99 18.44
CA MET A 1 63.23 11.99 17.71
C MET A 1 62.47 12.26 16.42
N GLY A 2 61.62 13.29 16.37
CA GLY A 2 62.04 14.66 16.04
C GLY A 2 62.30 14.70 14.53
N SER A 3 61.58 15.42 13.68
CA SER A 3 61.12 16.81 13.76
C SER A 3 60.25 17.06 12.51
N SER A 4 59.03 17.59 12.61
CA SER A 4 58.67 19.02 12.72
C SER A 4 58.32 19.68 11.38
N PHE A 5 57.10 20.24 11.33
CA PHE A 5 56.72 21.60 10.87
C PHE A 5 57.28 22.08 9.52
N SER A 6 56.52 22.57 8.54
CA SER A 6 55.47 23.61 8.52
C SER A 6 55.25 23.92 7.01
N ARG A 7 54.11 24.37 6.50
CA ARG A 7 53.42 25.64 6.75
C ARG A 7 52.03 25.57 6.12
N SER A 8 51.03 26.04 6.86
CA SER A 8 49.69 26.41 6.36
C SER A 8 49.75 27.81 5.68
N PRO A 9 48.62 28.41 5.23
CA PRO A 9 48.47 29.03 3.91
C PRO A 9 48.47 30.57 3.96
N PRO A 10 48.21 31.29 2.84
CA PRO A 10 47.59 32.61 2.88
C PRO A 10 46.14 32.52 2.36
N ASN A 11 45.14 32.73 3.21
CA ASN A 11 44.52 34.01 3.58
C ASN A 11 43.46 34.47 2.56
N MET A 12 42.18 34.29 2.91
CA MET A 12 41.22 35.36 3.23
C MET A 12 41.00 36.42 2.17
N LEU A 13 39.76 36.47 1.66
CA LEU A 13 38.94 37.67 1.50
C LEU A 13 37.49 37.18 1.70
N GLN A 14 36.97 37.18 2.93
CA GLN A 14 36.15 38.26 3.51
C GLN A 14 34.97 38.69 2.64
N GLY A 15 33.86 37.93 2.71
CA GLY A 15 32.52 38.42 2.43
C GLY A 15 31.76 38.57 3.74
N ARG A 16 31.86 39.74 4.35
CA ARG A 16 31.24 40.08 5.65
C ARG A 16 29.71 40.13 5.51
N CYS A 17 29.02 39.41 6.39
CA CYS A 17 27.66 39.73 6.79
C CYS A 17 27.68 41.05 7.57
N HIS A 18 27.06 42.11 7.04
CA HIS A 18 26.41 43.17 7.81
C HIS A 18 25.69 44.16 6.87
N PHE A 19 24.36 44.06 6.78
CA PHE A 19 23.47 45.21 6.62
C PHE A 19 22.06 44.78 7.06
N SER A 20 21.73 45.00 8.32
CA SER A 20 20.87 46.10 8.78
C SER A 20 19.38 45.86 8.54
N ALA A 21 18.70 45.61 9.66
CA ALA A 21 17.27 45.66 9.88
C ALA A 21 16.53 46.71 9.04
N ARG A 22 15.62 46.26 8.17
CA ARG A 22 14.47 47.04 7.70
C ARG A 22 13.23 46.16 7.58
N LYS A 23 12.41 46.26 8.62
CA LYS A 23 10.97 46.04 8.72
C LYS A 23 10.24 45.97 7.36
N ARG A 24 9.79 44.77 6.96
CA ARG A 24 8.61 44.52 6.10
C ARG A 24 7.90 43.30 6.70
N ARG A 25 6.95 43.53 7.61
CA ARG A 25 5.51 43.34 7.39
C ARG A 25 5.16 42.09 6.60
N SER A 26 4.56 41.14 7.33
CA SER A 26 3.38 40.34 6.96
C SER A 26 3.51 39.36 5.81
N SER A 27 3.22 38.10 6.14
CA SER A 27 2.63 37.08 5.26
C SER A 27 3.47 36.57 4.08
N ASP A 28 4.58 35.90 4.39
CA ASP A 28 5.17 34.91 3.47
C ASP A 28 4.62 33.53 3.85
N VAL A 29 3.47 33.23 3.24
CA VAL A 29 2.87 31.91 3.15
C VAL A 29 3.87 30.97 2.46
N CYS A 30 4.27 29.91 3.16
CA CYS A 30 4.93 28.76 2.56
C CYS A 30 4.07 28.31 1.37
N ARG A 31 4.61 28.40 0.16
CA ARG A 31 3.98 27.86 -1.05
C ARG A 31 3.79 26.36 -0.86
N GLU A 32 2.56 25.96 -0.57
CA GLU A 32 2.04 24.63 -0.85
C GLU A 32 2.17 24.41 -2.37
N GLU A 33 3.01 23.45 -2.77
CA GLU A 33 2.96 22.92 -4.12
C GLU A 33 1.61 22.19 -4.29
N SER A 34 0.71 22.85 -5.01
CA SER A 34 -0.62 22.36 -5.35
C SER A 34 -0.53 21.08 -6.19
N PRO A 35 -1.36 20.04 -5.91
CA PRO A 35 -1.47 18.89 -6.80
C PRO A 35 -2.07 19.31 -8.14
N PRO A 36 -1.72 18.65 -9.27
CA PRO A 36 -2.32 18.97 -10.55
C PRO A 36 -3.77 18.47 -10.60
N ALA A 37 -4.71 19.37 -10.93
CA ALA A 37 -6.05 19.04 -11.38
C ALA A 37 -6.47 20.03 -12.49
N PRO A 38 -7.42 19.69 -13.39
CA PRO A 38 -7.78 18.38 -13.93
C PRO A 38 -7.81 18.39 -15.48
N LEU A 39 -7.66 17.23 -16.12
CA LEU A 39 -8.01 17.07 -17.55
C LEU A 39 -9.52 16.89 -17.69
N THR A 40 -10.27 17.98 -17.53
CA THR A 40 -11.71 18.01 -17.85
C THR A 40 -11.95 18.60 -19.22
N SER A 41 -12.13 17.73 -20.20
CA SER A 41 -13.02 17.99 -21.33
C SER A 41 -13.48 16.65 -21.90
N PHE A 42 -14.79 16.50 -22.06
CA PHE A 42 -15.51 15.32 -22.58
C PHE A 42 -15.87 14.21 -21.58
N LEU A 43 -16.94 14.42 -20.79
CA LEU A 43 -18.29 13.99 -21.18
C LEU A 43 -19.34 14.34 -20.11
N ARG A 44 -20.53 14.68 -20.63
CA ARG A 44 -21.73 15.16 -19.94
C ARG A 44 -22.36 14.08 -19.04
N ILE A 45 -23.04 14.54 -18.00
CA ILE A 45 -23.87 13.74 -17.10
C ILE A 45 -25.16 13.36 -17.82
N GLU A 46 -25.34 12.08 -18.18
CA GLU A 46 -26.68 11.46 -18.29
C GLU A 46 -26.62 10.00 -17.83
N SER A 47 -27.52 9.69 -16.88
CA SER A 47 -28.03 8.38 -16.46
C SER A 47 -27.50 7.15 -17.25
N GLY A 48 -26.41 6.51 -16.80
CA GLY A 48 -25.86 5.34 -17.49
C GLY A 48 -24.41 5.06 -17.11
N TYR A 49 -24.21 4.10 -16.20
CA TYR A 49 -22.90 3.67 -15.74
C TYR A 49 -22.17 2.88 -16.85
N LEU A 50 -21.29 3.55 -17.58
CA LEU A 50 -20.20 2.91 -18.31
C LEU A 50 -18.90 3.31 -17.61
N ILE A 51 -18.33 2.36 -16.88
CA ILE A 51 -16.95 2.46 -16.39
C ILE A 51 -16.08 2.48 -17.64
N ALA A 52 -15.48 3.63 -17.97
CA ALA A 52 -14.26 3.62 -18.77
C ALA A 52 -13.22 2.87 -17.92
N SER A 53 -12.99 1.59 -18.24
CA SER A 53 -11.93 0.82 -17.58
C SER A 53 -10.60 1.30 -18.14
N GLU A 54 -9.94 2.20 -17.43
CA GLU A 54 -8.56 2.57 -17.70
C GLU A 54 -7.69 1.29 -17.75
N PRO A 55 -6.82 1.11 -18.77
CA PRO A 55 -5.92 -0.04 -18.83
C PRO A 55 -4.95 0.02 -17.65
N GLY A 56 -5.00 -0.97 -16.77
CA GLY A 56 -4.21 -1.02 -15.55
C GLY A 56 -3.81 -2.43 -15.15
N VAL A 57 -2.74 -2.54 -14.36
CA VAL A 57 -2.33 -3.80 -13.72
C VAL A 57 -3.43 -4.26 -12.78
N ARG A 58 -3.78 -5.55 -12.84
CA ARG A 58 -4.84 -6.15 -12.02
C ARG A 58 -4.25 -7.22 -11.11
N LEU A 59 -4.65 -7.18 -9.85
CA LEU A 59 -4.52 -8.31 -8.92
C LEU A 59 -5.70 -9.27 -9.11
N SER A 60 -5.51 -10.52 -8.70
CA SER A 60 -6.60 -11.48 -8.61
C SER A 60 -7.65 -11.01 -7.60
N LEU A 61 -8.91 -11.39 -7.84
CA LEU A 61 -10.00 -11.14 -6.90
C LEU A 61 -9.69 -11.70 -5.50
N TYR A 62 -8.95 -12.81 -5.45
CA TYR A 62 -8.56 -13.46 -4.20
C TYR A 62 -7.62 -12.57 -3.37
N THR A 63 -6.62 -11.97 -3.99
CA THR A 63 -5.69 -11.04 -3.32
C THR A 63 -6.37 -9.73 -2.94
N ASP A 64 -7.16 -9.14 -3.83
CA ASP A 64 -7.91 -7.90 -3.52
C ASP A 64 -8.83 -8.10 -2.31
N LEU A 65 -9.59 -9.20 -2.26
CA LEU A 65 -10.44 -9.52 -1.12
C LEU A 65 -9.64 -9.81 0.15
N SER A 66 -8.46 -10.41 0.03
CA SER A 66 -7.56 -10.67 1.16
C SER A 66 -7.09 -9.37 1.82
N LEU A 67 -6.65 -8.40 1.01
CA LEU A 67 -6.24 -7.08 1.48
C LEU A 67 -7.40 -6.33 2.12
N ARG A 68 -8.58 -6.31 1.47
CA ARG A 68 -9.78 -5.65 2.02
C ARG A 68 -10.20 -6.25 3.35
N LEU A 69 -10.11 -7.57 3.50
CA LEU A 69 -10.41 -8.24 4.76
C LEU A 69 -9.44 -7.82 5.86
N LEU A 70 -8.13 -7.79 5.59
CA LEU A 70 -7.12 -7.34 6.56
C LEU A 70 -7.35 -5.89 6.99
N VAL A 71 -7.60 -4.99 6.03
CA VAL A 71 -7.91 -3.57 6.31
C VAL A 71 -9.17 -3.45 7.16
N TYR A 72 -10.22 -4.21 6.83
CA TYR A 72 -11.46 -4.19 7.59
C TYR A 72 -11.28 -4.68 9.03
N LEU A 73 -10.54 -5.77 9.23
CA LEU A 73 -10.22 -6.29 10.56
C LEU A 73 -9.29 -5.37 11.34
N GLY A 74 -8.32 -4.72 10.68
CA GLY A 74 -7.42 -3.75 11.31
C GLY A 74 -8.15 -2.50 11.83
N GLY A 75 -9.25 -2.12 11.19
CA GLY A 75 -10.11 -1.04 11.69
C GLY A 75 -10.81 -1.38 13.01
N ASN A 76 -10.87 -2.65 13.39
CA ASN A 76 -11.48 -3.10 14.63
C ASN A 76 -10.48 -3.07 15.79
N THR A 77 -10.31 -1.89 16.37
CA THR A 77 -9.27 -1.62 17.39
C THR A 77 -9.52 -2.29 18.74
N ASP A 78 -10.70 -2.86 18.98
CA ASP A 78 -11.01 -3.55 20.24
C ASP A 78 -10.47 -4.99 20.29
N GLY A 79 -9.89 -5.48 19.19
CA GLY A 79 -9.28 -6.81 19.07
C GLY A 79 -10.26 -7.97 19.15
N LYS A 80 -11.57 -7.70 19.17
CA LYS A 80 -12.61 -8.72 19.24
C LYS A 80 -12.82 -9.38 17.88
N PRO A 81 -13.26 -10.65 17.86
CA PRO A 81 -13.69 -11.30 16.63
C PRO A 81 -14.87 -10.59 15.99
N VAL A 82 -14.83 -10.42 14.67
CA VAL A 82 -15.95 -9.90 13.88
C VAL A 82 -16.63 -11.05 13.14
N GLY A 83 -17.95 -11.17 13.30
CA GLY A 83 -18.74 -12.24 12.69
C GLY A 83 -18.65 -12.26 11.17
N THR A 84 -18.53 -13.45 10.58
CA THR A 84 -18.33 -13.63 9.12
C THR A 84 -19.51 -13.14 8.29
N ALA A 85 -20.74 -13.26 8.79
CA ALA A 85 -21.94 -12.72 8.14
C ALA A 85 -21.84 -11.20 7.97
N ARG A 86 -21.46 -10.50 9.04
CA ARG A 86 -21.24 -9.06 9.05
C ARG A 86 -20.13 -8.63 8.10
N ILE A 87 -19.00 -9.33 8.12
CA ILE A 87 -17.89 -9.06 7.19
C ILE A 87 -18.36 -9.22 5.73
N SER A 88 -19.11 -10.28 5.44
CA SER A 88 -19.62 -10.57 4.09
C SER A 88 -20.54 -9.45 3.58
N GLU A 89 -21.42 -8.93 4.44
CA GLU A 89 -22.30 -7.81 4.12
C GLU A 89 -21.52 -6.51 3.86
N GLN A 90 -20.60 -6.15 4.76
CA GLN A 90 -19.84 -4.90 4.66
C GLN A 90 -18.88 -4.88 3.47
N LEU A 91 -18.26 -6.03 3.17
CA LEU A 91 -17.37 -6.17 2.01
C LEU A 91 -18.12 -6.56 0.73
N ARG A 92 -19.45 -6.70 0.78
CA ARG A 92 -20.33 -7.07 -0.35
C ARG A 92 -19.84 -8.30 -1.11
N VAL A 93 -19.48 -9.34 -0.35
CA VAL A 93 -18.88 -10.57 -0.87
C VAL A 93 -19.67 -11.78 -0.36
N SER A 94 -19.73 -12.85 -1.16
CA SER A 94 -20.36 -14.09 -0.70
C SER A 94 -19.58 -14.69 0.48
N THR A 95 -20.31 -15.34 1.39
CA THR A 95 -19.71 -16.06 2.53
C THR A 95 -18.72 -17.14 2.08
N HIS A 96 -18.94 -17.74 0.91
CA HIS A 96 -18.05 -18.71 0.29
C HIS A 96 -16.69 -18.10 -0.08
N HIS A 97 -16.69 -16.96 -0.80
CA HIS A 97 -15.45 -16.26 -1.17
C HIS A 97 -14.73 -15.74 0.08
N LEU A 98 -15.48 -15.21 1.06
CA LEU A 98 -14.89 -14.79 2.33
C LEU A 98 -14.21 -15.94 3.05
N HIS A 99 -14.85 -17.12 3.12
CA HIS A 99 -14.25 -18.31 3.74
C HIS A 99 -12.95 -18.73 3.06
N LYS A 100 -12.94 -18.73 1.72
CA LYS A 100 -11.75 -19.10 0.94
C LYS A 100 -10.57 -18.18 1.26
N VAL A 101 -10.83 -16.87 1.26
CA VAL A 101 -9.84 -15.82 1.58
C VAL A 101 -9.37 -15.92 3.03
N ALA A 102 -10.30 -16.04 3.99
CA ALA A 102 -9.99 -16.16 5.40
C ALA A 102 -9.16 -17.41 5.69
N GLN A 103 -9.43 -18.53 5.03
CA GLN A 103 -8.62 -19.74 5.14
C GLN A 103 -7.20 -19.53 4.63
N GLY A 104 -7.01 -18.82 3.52
CA GLY A 104 -5.70 -18.46 3.00
C GLY A 104 -4.89 -17.63 3.99
N LEU A 105 -5.49 -16.54 4.49
CA LEU A 105 -4.87 -15.66 5.47
C LEU A 105 -4.57 -16.38 6.81
N ARG A 106 -5.42 -17.33 7.22
CA ARG A 106 -5.19 -18.14 8.42
C ARG A 106 -3.99 -19.06 8.27
N LYS A 107 -3.79 -19.67 7.09
CA LYS A 107 -2.61 -20.49 6.80
C LYS A 107 -1.31 -19.68 6.87
N LEU A 108 -1.38 -18.39 6.55
CA LEU A 108 -0.27 -17.44 6.65
C LEU A 108 -0.08 -16.88 8.07
N GLY A 109 -0.98 -17.17 9.01
CA GLY A 109 -0.91 -16.65 10.38
C GLY A 109 -1.36 -15.20 10.54
N TYR A 110 -1.96 -14.60 9.51
CA TYR A 110 -2.36 -13.18 9.56
C TYR A 110 -3.68 -12.96 10.30
N VAL A 111 -4.59 -13.93 10.21
CA VAL A 111 -5.89 -13.91 10.89
C VAL A 111 -6.11 -15.22 11.63
N GLU A 112 -7.00 -15.19 12.61
CA GLU A 112 -7.51 -16.40 13.25
C GLU A 112 -9.03 -16.43 13.28
N THR A 113 -9.58 -17.61 13.50
CA THR A 113 -11.02 -17.83 13.61
C THR A 113 -11.37 -18.25 15.02
N VAL A 114 -12.27 -17.52 15.66
CA VAL A 114 -12.81 -17.85 16.98
C VAL A 114 -14.17 -18.50 16.79
N SER A 115 -14.37 -19.66 17.39
CA SER A 115 -15.64 -20.40 17.34
C SER A 115 -16.60 -19.96 18.45
N GLY A 116 -17.90 -20.20 18.25
CA GLY A 116 -18.95 -19.89 19.22
C GLY A 116 -19.85 -18.71 18.81
N ARG A 117 -20.85 -18.39 19.65
CA ARG A 117 -21.88 -17.38 19.35
C ARG A 117 -21.32 -15.97 19.14
N LEU A 118 -20.24 -15.63 19.85
CA LEU A 118 -19.50 -14.36 19.73
C LEU A 118 -18.19 -14.54 18.94
N GLY A 119 -18.12 -15.61 18.14
CA GLY A 119 -16.98 -15.93 17.30
C GLY A 119 -16.90 -15.08 16.03
N GLY A 120 -15.90 -15.38 15.20
CA GLY A 120 -15.64 -14.61 13.99
C GLY A 120 -14.18 -14.63 13.59
N LEU A 121 -13.76 -13.60 12.86
CA LEU A 121 -12.38 -13.39 12.43
C LEU A 121 -11.77 -12.21 13.17
N ARG A 122 -10.49 -12.31 13.52
CA ARG A 122 -9.67 -11.18 13.99
C ARG A 122 -8.25 -11.28 13.45
N LEU A 123 -7.53 -10.15 13.46
CA LEU A 123 -6.10 -10.15 13.19
C LEU A 123 -5.37 -10.94 14.27
N LEU A 124 -4.45 -11.78 13.84
CA LEU A 124 -3.52 -12.50 14.71
C LEU A 124 -2.14 -11.81 14.71
N THR A 125 -1.70 -11.34 13.55
CA THR A 125 -0.42 -10.62 13.41
C THR A 125 -0.63 -9.11 13.65
N PRO A 126 0.27 -8.44 14.40
CA PRO A 126 0.27 -6.98 14.55
C PRO A 126 0.32 -6.22 13.21
N MET A 127 -0.38 -5.10 13.12
CA MET A 127 -0.53 -4.36 11.85
C MET A 127 0.78 -3.77 11.32
N ASP A 128 1.72 -3.44 12.20
CA ASP A 128 3.07 -2.94 11.91
C ASP A 128 4.01 -4.01 11.34
N GLN A 129 3.67 -5.29 11.52
CA GLN A 129 4.42 -6.43 10.99
C GLN A 129 3.87 -6.96 9.66
N LEU A 130 2.69 -6.48 9.24
CA LEU A 130 2.04 -6.90 7.99
C LEU A 130 2.37 -5.94 6.85
N ARG A 131 3.41 -6.23 6.06
CA ARG A 131 3.70 -5.46 4.84
C ARG A 131 2.74 -5.81 3.72
N ILE A 132 2.21 -4.80 3.03
CA ILE A 132 1.23 -5.00 1.95
C ILE A 132 1.82 -5.83 0.81
N GLY A 133 3.06 -5.56 0.42
CA GLY A 133 3.74 -6.32 -0.64
C GLY A 133 3.94 -7.80 -0.30
N ASP A 134 4.22 -8.14 0.97
CA ASP A 134 4.38 -9.54 1.40
C ASP A 134 3.02 -10.28 1.36
N VAL A 135 1.93 -9.61 1.73
CA VAL A 135 0.59 -10.17 1.59
C VAL A 135 0.26 -10.39 0.12
N VAL A 136 0.51 -9.41 -0.76
CA VAL A 136 0.25 -9.54 -2.20
C VAL A 136 1.03 -10.70 -2.80
N GLU A 137 2.33 -10.79 -2.51
CA GLU A 137 3.20 -11.87 -2.98
C GLU A 137 2.71 -13.25 -2.49
N ALA A 138 2.33 -13.36 -1.22
CA ALA A 138 1.82 -14.60 -0.66
C ALA A 138 0.45 -15.01 -1.22
N MET A 139 -0.42 -14.04 -1.55
CA MET A 139 -1.77 -14.31 -2.02
C MET A 139 -1.88 -14.55 -3.54
N GLU A 140 -1.09 -13.86 -4.37
CA GLU A 140 -1.02 -14.11 -5.82
C GLU A 140 -0.26 -15.40 -6.15
N GLY A 141 0.68 -15.80 -5.29
CA GLY A 141 1.51 -16.99 -5.52
C GLY A 141 2.38 -16.84 -6.77
N SER A 142 2.48 -17.91 -7.57
CA SER A 142 3.36 -17.96 -8.75
C SER A 142 2.81 -17.24 -10.00
N GLY A 143 1.88 -16.31 -9.84
CA GLY A 143 1.28 -15.50 -10.91
C GLY A 143 2.28 -14.49 -11.50
N ARG A 144 3.35 -14.99 -12.12
CA ARG A 144 4.38 -14.18 -12.78
C ARG A 144 3.81 -13.54 -14.03
N LEU A 145 4.20 -12.29 -14.31
CA LEU A 145 3.85 -11.65 -15.59
C LEU A 145 4.38 -12.45 -16.79
N ALA A 146 5.51 -13.13 -16.61
CA ALA A 146 6.10 -14.06 -17.57
C ALA A 146 6.19 -15.47 -17.00
N ASP A 147 5.19 -16.31 -17.26
CA ASP A 147 5.20 -17.74 -16.90
C ASP A 147 5.81 -18.59 -18.03
N CYS A 148 7.13 -18.52 -18.18
CA CYS A 148 7.88 -19.27 -19.20
C CYS A 148 7.98 -20.79 -18.91
N LYS A 149 7.35 -21.30 -17.84
CA LYS A 149 7.39 -22.72 -17.47
C LYS A 149 6.22 -23.54 -18.02
N ARG A 150 5.22 -22.88 -18.63
CA ARG A 150 4.03 -23.56 -19.20
C ARG A 150 4.28 -24.32 -20.51
N GLY A 151 5.50 -24.36 -21.02
CA GLY A 151 5.86 -25.10 -22.23
C GLY A 151 7.31 -24.87 -22.66
N PRO A 152 7.78 -25.56 -23.72
CA PRO A 152 9.10 -25.34 -24.28
C PRO A 152 9.19 -23.91 -24.86
N CYS A 153 10.04 -23.08 -24.27
CA CYS A 153 10.32 -21.73 -24.76
C CYS A 153 11.70 -21.70 -25.43
N SER A 154 11.75 -21.45 -26.74
CA SER A 154 13.00 -21.39 -27.51
C SER A 154 13.95 -20.27 -27.08
N LEU A 155 13.44 -19.28 -26.33
CA LEU A 155 14.21 -18.14 -25.83
C LEU A 155 14.60 -18.29 -24.35
N ASN A 156 14.39 -19.46 -23.75
CA ASN A 156 14.73 -19.69 -22.34
C ASN A 156 16.23 -19.42 -22.10
N GLY A 157 16.54 -18.65 -21.05
CA GLY A 157 17.91 -18.20 -20.74
C GLY A 157 18.41 -16.97 -21.50
N ALA A 158 17.78 -16.55 -22.59
CA ALA A 158 18.20 -15.40 -23.41
C ALA A 158 17.10 -14.35 -23.67
N CYS A 159 15.90 -14.54 -23.11
CA CYS A 159 14.74 -13.67 -23.34
C CYS A 159 14.82 -12.35 -22.54
N LEU A 160 15.22 -11.25 -23.18
CA LEU A 160 15.24 -9.92 -22.57
C LEU A 160 13.85 -9.44 -22.11
N LEU A 161 12.78 -9.84 -22.81
CA LEU A 161 11.41 -9.52 -22.41
C LEU A 161 11.07 -10.12 -21.04
N LYS A 162 11.49 -11.36 -20.78
CA LYS A 162 11.29 -11.98 -19.46
C LYS A 162 11.97 -11.16 -18.36
N SER A 163 13.22 -10.75 -18.59
CA SER A 163 13.97 -9.93 -17.64
C SER A 163 13.30 -8.59 -17.37
N ALA A 164 12.76 -7.93 -18.41
CA ALA A 164 12.02 -6.68 -18.27
C ALA A 164 10.73 -6.86 -17.46
N LEU A 165 9.95 -7.91 -17.74
CA LEU A 165 8.71 -8.21 -17.01
C LEU A 165 8.98 -8.61 -15.54
N ASP A 166 10.01 -9.41 -15.30
CA ASP A 166 10.44 -9.76 -13.94
C ASP A 166 10.88 -8.51 -13.15
N ALA A 167 11.54 -7.54 -13.80
CA ALA A 167 11.95 -6.30 -13.17
C ALA A 167 10.75 -5.41 -12.82
N ALA A 168 9.77 -5.31 -13.73
CA ALA A 168 8.54 -4.57 -13.47
C ALA A 168 7.74 -5.18 -12.29
N GLU A 169 7.62 -6.51 -12.25
CA GLU A 169 6.94 -7.23 -11.17
C GLU A 169 7.63 -7.01 -9.81
N ARG A 170 8.97 -7.12 -9.76
CA ARG A 170 9.74 -6.81 -8.56
C ARG A 170 9.56 -5.36 -8.11
N GLY A 171 9.65 -4.41 -9.05
CA GLY A 171 9.46 -2.99 -8.72
C GLY A 171 8.07 -2.70 -8.13
N PHE A 172 7.03 -3.34 -8.66
CA PHE A 172 5.67 -3.24 -8.12
C PHE A 172 5.58 -3.79 -6.68
N LEU A 173 6.11 -5.00 -6.43
CA LEU A 173 6.11 -5.59 -5.10
C LEU A 173 6.97 -4.81 -4.10
N ASP A 174 8.15 -4.36 -4.50
CA ASP A 174 9.07 -3.58 -3.67
C ASP A 174 8.45 -2.24 -3.23
N GLU A 175 7.69 -1.58 -4.12
CA GLU A 175 6.92 -0.40 -3.75
C GLU A 175 5.87 -0.73 -2.67
N LEU A 176 5.11 -1.81 -2.85
CA LEU A 176 4.10 -2.23 -1.88
C LEU A 176 4.69 -2.68 -0.53
N LYS A 177 5.92 -3.20 -0.51
CA LYS A 177 6.63 -3.59 0.74
C LYS A 177 7.00 -2.41 1.63
N LYS A 178 6.96 -1.18 1.10
CA LYS A 178 7.19 0.06 1.88
C LYS A 178 6.05 0.36 2.84
N TYR A 179 4.85 -0.18 2.61
CA TYR A 179 3.66 0.09 3.40
C TYR A 179 3.31 -1.12 4.27
N THR A 180 2.99 -0.85 5.53
CA THR A 180 2.40 -1.83 6.46
C THR A 180 0.88 -1.66 6.52
N LEU A 181 0.19 -2.64 7.11
CA LEU A 181 -1.23 -2.52 7.38
C LEU A 181 -1.52 -1.35 8.33
N ALA A 182 -0.62 -1.04 9.26
CA ALA A 182 -0.73 0.12 10.14
C ALA A 182 -0.71 1.43 9.34
N ASP A 183 0.15 1.53 8.32
CA ASP A 183 0.22 2.71 7.45
C ASP A 183 -1.05 2.92 6.62
N VAL A 184 -1.77 1.84 6.32
CA VAL A 184 -3.05 1.88 5.59
C VAL A 184 -4.21 2.20 6.54
N VAL A 185 -4.21 1.62 7.75
CA VAL A 185 -5.28 1.72 8.74
C VAL A 185 -5.05 2.90 9.69
N GLN A 186 -4.94 4.09 9.11
CA GLN A 186 -4.79 5.34 9.84
C GLN A 186 -5.54 6.48 9.15
N GLY A 187 -5.55 7.66 9.79
CA GLY A 187 -6.14 8.88 9.23
C GLY A 187 -7.59 8.71 8.75
N PRO A 188 -7.94 9.24 7.55
CA PRO A 188 -9.30 9.14 7.01
C PRO A 188 -9.82 7.72 6.84
N THR A 189 -8.94 6.76 6.52
CA THR A 189 -9.29 5.35 6.33
C THR A 189 -9.82 4.76 7.63
N LEU A 190 -9.10 4.95 8.73
CA LEU A 190 -9.53 4.46 10.05
C LEU A 190 -10.87 5.06 10.47
N VAL A 191 -11.07 6.36 10.28
CA VAL A 191 -12.34 7.03 10.59
C VAL A 191 -13.51 6.40 9.80
N ARG A 192 -13.29 6.08 8.52
CA ARG A 192 -14.31 5.43 7.70
C ARG A 192 -14.61 4.01 8.16
N LEU A 193 -13.57 3.23 8.48
CA LEU A 193 -13.69 1.86 9.00
C LEU A 193 -14.46 1.81 10.32
N GLN A 194 -14.15 2.71 11.25
CA GLN A 194 -14.86 2.80 12.54
C GLN A 194 -16.36 3.07 12.37
N ARG A 195 -16.76 3.84 11.35
CA ARG A 195 -18.19 4.05 11.03
C ARG A 195 -18.84 2.77 10.53
N LEU A 196 -18.18 2.02 9.62
CA LEU A 196 -18.68 0.73 9.13
C LEU A 196 -18.80 -0.30 10.26
N LEU A 197 -17.83 -0.30 11.17
CA LEU A 197 -17.80 -1.17 12.35
C LEU A 197 -18.78 -0.75 13.47
N ARG A 198 -19.42 0.42 13.39
CA ARG A 198 -20.49 0.82 14.34
C ARG A 198 -21.89 0.72 13.75
N ALA A 199 -22.02 0.82 12.43
CA ALA A 199 -23.31 0.82 11.74
C ALA A 199 -23.95 -0.58 11.56
N ALA A 200 -23.39 -1.62 12.19
CA ALA A 200 -23.82 -3.00 12.08
C ALA A 200 -23.75 -3.73 13.42
#